data_AF-A0A4Z0ELB7-F1
#
_entry.id   AF-A0A4Z0ELB7-F1
#
_cell.length_a   1.000
_cell.length_b   1.000
_cell.length_c   1.000
_cell.angle_alpha   90.00
_cell.angle_beta   90.00
_cell.angle_gamma   90.00
#
_symmetry.space_group_name_H-M   'P 1'
#
loop_
_entity.id
_entity.type
_entity.pdbx_description
1 polymer ?
#
loop_
_entity_poly.entity_id
_entity_poly.type
_entity_poly.pdbx_seq_one_letter_code
_entity_poly.pdbx_strand_id
1 'polypeptide(L)' 'MEATKPVGKRHRTKYDAAFRTEAVRRVTQDGQAATRVAQAMGMSEAVLGKWVRAARAQEARPAGSEALEQEN' A
#
# COMPACT_ATOMS: atom_id res chain seq x y z
N MET A 1 10.00 -22.64 -6.64
CA MET A 1 9.63 -21.24 -6.98
C MET A 1 9.04 -20.63 -5.72
N GLU A 2 9.84 -19.96 -4.90
CA GLU A 2 9.34 -19.21 -3.74
C GLU A 2 10.04 -17.85 -3.76
N ALA A 3 9.24 -16.79 -3.89
CA ALA A 3 9.70 -15.44 -4.09
C ALA A 3 10.42 -14.92 -2.83
N THR A 4 11.75 -14.93 -2.85
CA THR A 4 12.56 -14.33 -1.79
C THR A 4 12.52 -12.81 -1.91
N LYS A 5 11.74 -12.20 -1.02
CA LYS A 5 11.84 -10.85 -0.44
C LYS A 5 13.11 -10.06 -0.85
N PRO A 6 13.02 -8.86 -1.45
CA PRO A 6 14.17 -7.99 -1.54
C PRO A 6 14.38 -7.26 -0.20
N VAL A 7 15.51 -7.54 0.42
CA VAL A 7 16.12 -6.73 1.48
C VAL A 7 16.59 -5.42 0.87
N GLY A 8 16.21 -4.30 1.49
CA GLY A 8 16.73 -2.99 1.15
C GLY A 8 16.57 -2.07 2.35
N LYS A 9 17.70 -1.63 2.93
CA LYS A 9 17.73 -0.57 3.94
C LYS A 9 17.10 0.69 3.32
N ARG A 10 15.82 0.91 3.55
CA ARG A 10 15.15 2.18 3.28
C ARG A 10 14.70 2.74 4.62
N HIS A 11 15.03 4.00 4.84
CA HIS A 11 14.58 4.80 5.98
C HIS A 11 13.16 4.39 6.37
N ARG A 12 13.00 3.93 7.61
CA ARG A 12 11.79 3.27 8.08
C ARG A 12 10.67 4.31 8.18
N THR A 13 10.05 4.61 7.04
CA THR A 13 8.73 5.23 7.01
C THR A 13 7.87 4.41 7.95
N LYS A 14 7.01 5.08 8.73
CA LYS A 14 6.25 4.51 9.84
C LYS A 14 5.50 3.20 9.50
N TYR A 15 5.29 2.91 8.22
CA TYR A 15 4.69 1.69 7.70
C TYR A 15 5.61 0.99 6.69
N ASP A 16 5.75 -0.33 6.85
CA ASP A 16 6.52 -1.17 5.95
C ASP A 16 5.88 -1.25 4.55
N ALA A 17 6.70 -1.39 3.50
CA ALA A 17 6.20 -1.52 2.13
C ALA A 17 5.33 -2.76 1.95
N ALA A 18 5.66 -3.88 2.60
CA ALA A 18 4.84 -5.09 2.58
C ALA A 18 3.49 -4.86 3.27
N PHE A 19 3.50 -4.12 4.38
CA PHE A 19 2.28 -3.77 5.12
C PHE A 19 1.34 -2.93 4.28
N ARG A 20 1.86 -1.94 3.56
CA ARG A 20 1.08 -1.12 2.65
C ARG A 20 0.45 -1.95 1.52
N THR A 21 1.22 -2.84 0.90
CA THR A 21 0.72 -3.69 -0.19
C THR A 21 -0.40 -4.61 0.28
N GLU A 22 -0.23 -5.23 1.44
CA GLU A 22 -1.25 -6.07 2.08
C GLU A 22 -2.53 -5.26 2.36
N ALA A 23 -2.41 -4.05 2.91
CA ALA A 23 -3.56 -3.22 3.22
C ALA A 23 -4.34 -2.78 1.96
N VAL A 24 -3.62 -2.36 0.91
CA VAL A 24 -4.24 -1.99 -0.37
C VAL A 24 -4.91 -3.21 -1.00
N ARG A 25 -4.26 -4.38 -1.00
CA ARG A 25 -4.80 -5.63 -1.57
C ARG A 25 -6.14 -6.02 -0.94
N ARG A 26 -6.28 -5.89 0.38
CA ARG A 26 -7.56 -6.21 1.05
C ARG A 26 -8.69 -5.28 0.64
N VAL A 27 -8.40 -4.02 0.32
CA VAL A 27 -9.42 -3.08 -0.14
C VAL A 27 -9.73 -3.25 -1.62
N THR A 28 -8.71 -3.48 -2.46
CA THR A 28 -8.90 -3.54 -3.92
C THR A 28 -9.30 -4.91 -4.44
N GLN A 29 -8.72 -5.99 -3.90
CA GLN A 29 -8.98 -7.37 -4.34
C GLN A 29 -10.08 -8.04 -3.51
N ASP A 30 -10.02 -7.92 -2.18
CA ASP A 30 -10.97 -8.56 -1.27
C ASP A 30 -12.27 -7.72 -1.09
N GLY A 31 -12.27 -6.48 -1.60
CA GLY A 31 -13.43 -5.58 -1.55
C GLY A 31 -13.77 -5.07 -0.15
N GLN A 32 -12.87 -5.22 0.81
CA GLN A 32 -13.13 -4.78 2.18
C GLN A 32 -13.16 -3.26 2.29
N ALA A 33 -14.01 -2.74 3.18
CA ALA A 33 -14.06 -1.31 3.47
C ALA A 33 -12.73 -0.82 4.05
N ALA A 34 -12.19 0.28 3.51
CA ALA A 34 -10.93 0.87 3.97
C ALA A 34 -10.96 1.19 5.47
N THR A 35 -12.09 1.67 6.00
CA THR A 35 -12.32 1.89 7.43
C THR A 35 -12.05 0.65 8.28
N ARG A 36 -12.61 -0.49 7.86
CA ARG A 36 -12.50 -1.76 8.59
C ARG A 36 -11.06 -2.29 8.54
N VAL A 37 -10.44 -2.22 7.37
CA VAL A 37 -9.05 -2.65 7.17
C VAL A 37 -8.09 -1.78 7.99
N ALA A 38 -8.28 -0.45 7.97
CA ALA A 38 -7.46 0.48 8.72
C ALA A 38 -7.56 0.26 10.24
N GLN A 39 -8.78 0.08 10.77
CA GLN A 39 -8.99 -0.24 12.18
C GLN A 39 -8.36 -1.58 12.57
N ALA A 40 -8.55 -2.62 11.76
CA ALA A 40 -8.00 -3.95 12.02
C ALA A 40 -6.46 -3.97 12.02
N MET A 41 -5.83 -3.10 11.24
CA MET A 41 -4.37 -2.97 11.18
C MET A 41 -3.81 -1.86 12.09
N GLY A 42 -4.65 -1.13 12.81
CA GLY A 42 -4.22 -0.05 13.71
C GLY A 42 -3.62 1.17 12.99
N MET A 43 -4.08 1.47 11.76
CA MET A 43 -3.63 2.63 10.99
C MET A 43 -4.77 3.60 10.68
N SER A 44 -4.42 4.80 10.23
CA SER A 44 -5.41 5.81 9.84
C SER A 44 -6.06 5.48 8.51
N GLU A 45 -7.40 5.52 8.45
CA GLU A 45 -8.16 5.31 7.22
C GLU A 45 -7.74 6.26 6.10
N ALA A 46 -7.49 7.54 6.43
CA ALA A 46 -7.04 8.54 5.46
C ALA A 46 -5.75 8.12 4.72
N VAL A 47 -4.80 7.50 5.44
CA VAL A 47 -3.55 7.01 4.86
C VAL A 47 -3.82 5.83 3.92
N LEU A 48 -4.66 4.89 4.35
CA LEU A 48 -5.05 3.75 3.53
C LEU A 48 -5.81 4.20 2.27
N GLY A 49 -6.71 5.17 2.39
CA GLY A 49 -7.45 5.76 1.26
C GLY A 49 -6.53 6.39 0.22
N LYS A 50 -5.48 7.13 0.64
CA LYS A 50 -4.47 7.69 -0.25
C LYS A 50 -3.74 6.58 -1.02
N TRP A 51 -3.37 5.48 -0.36
CA TRP A 51 -2.67 4.38 -0.99
C TRP A 51 -3.55 3.59 -1.97
N VAL A 52 -4.80 3.33 -1.62
CA VAL A 52 -5.76 2.64 -2.51
C VAL A 52 -6.02 3.49 -3.76
N ARG A 53 -6.20 4.80 -3.61
CA ARG A 53 -6.40 5.70 -4.75
C ARG A 53 -5.17 5.73 -5.65
N ALA A 54 -3.97 5.78 -5.08
CA ALA A 54 -2.74 5.74 -5.85
C ALA A 54 -2.55 4.41 -6.59
N ALA A 55 -2.87 3.27 -5.95
CA ALA A 55 -2.81 1.97 -6.58
C ALA A 55 -3.79 1.85 -7.77
N ARG A 56 -5.04 2.31 -7.60
CA ARG A 56 -6.02 2.35 -8.70
C ARG A 56 -5.59 3.28 -9.84
N ALA A 57 -4.96 4.41 -9.52
CA ALA A 57 -4.42 5.33 -10.53
C ALA A 57 -3.24 4.72 -11.31
N GLN A 58 -2.42 3.90 -10.65
CA GLN A 58 -1.35 3.13 -11.30
C GLN A 58 -1.91 2.01 -12.18
N GLU A 59 -2.93 1.27 -11.73
CA GLU A 59 -3.58 0.23 -12.56
C GLU A 59 -4.25 0.82 -13.83
N ALA A 60 -4.82 2.01 -13.73
CA ALA A 60 -5.47 2.69 -14.87
C ALA A 60 -4.46 3.27 -15.90
N ARG A 61 -3.17 3.37 -15.56
CA ARG A 61 -2.10 3.85 -16.47
C ARG A 61 -1.00 2.79 -16.57
N PRO A 62 -0.97 1.95 -17.62
CA PRO A 62 0.13 1.03 -17.85
C PRO A 62 1.31 1.79 -18.49
N ALA A 63 1.96 2.69 -17.74
CA ALA A 63 3.26 3.27 -18.12
C ALA A 63 3.90 3.98 -16.91
N GLY A 64 4.87 3.29 -16.29
CA GLY A 64 6.04 3.88 -15.63
C GLY A 64 5.83 5.00 -14.61
N SER A 65 5.34 4.70 -13.41
CA SER A 65 5.46 5.64 -12.29
C SER A 65 5.75 4.91 -10.98
N GLU A 66 7.02 4.53 -10.84
CA GLU A 66 7.71 4.37 -9.57
C GLU A 66 7.67 5.70 -8.79
N ALA A 67 6.58 5.97 -8.08
CA ALA A 67 6.52 7.11 -7.16
C ALA A 67 5.36 6.96 -6.18
N LEU A 68 5.53 6.10 -5.18
CA LEU A 68 5.24 6.57 -3.83
C LEU A 68 6.49 6.43 -3.00
N GLU A 69 7.54 7.12 -3.45
CA GLU A 69 8.24 8.00 -2.53
C GLU A 69 7.22 9.04 -2.05
N GLN A 70 6.96 9.05 -0.76
CA GLN A 70 6.26 10.13 -0.08
C GLN A 70 6.82 10.09 1.34
N GLU A 71 7.92 10.81 1.53
CA GLU A 71 7.89 12.22 1.94
C GLU A 71 7.58 12.28 3.43
N ASN A 72 8.67 12.23 4.21
CA ASN A 72 8.79 13.01 5.43
C ASN A 72 10.13 13.74 5.37
#